data_AF-R7KAI4-F1
#
_entry.id   AF-R7KAI4-F1
#
_cell.length_a   1.000
_cell.length_b   1.000
_cell.length_c   1.000
_cell.angle_alpha   90.00
_cell.angle_beta   90.00
_cell.angle_gamma   90.00
#
_symmetry.space_group_name_H-M   'P 1'
#
loop_
_entity.id
_entity.type
_entity.pdbx_description
1 polymer ?
#
loop_
_entity_poly.entity_id
_entity_poly.type
_entity_poly.pdbx_seq_one_letter_code
_entity_poly.pdbx_strand_id
1 'polypeptide(L)'
;MENNYFHTVFLDAEKCKGCVTCMKRCPTEAIRVRNGKASVFYDRCIGCGECVRLCPSHAKLASYDSFDTINDFKYKIALPAPSLYGQFNNLTDVNYVLNGLLALGFDEVFEVGRGAEYASAVTKIIFDQNKVKYPVISTACPAVLELILSRYHNLKDNLLNILAPVDISAKLARDKAIKRGIPPEDIGVYFISPCPAKVYALKLGVGVNKPYVDRVLSTGEVYMKLVPAMNKLEPSDIKPLSKMGNLGLHWATSGGEATATFRSKYLAADGIENVKHILDGLEDNTLTEVDFIELDACAGGCVGGVLNVENPFVAKARIRQLRMKLPATSSNILADEGKPLSYYVWEDEPQFKNFDKLDENRLSAMQKLMEVENLLNTLPQYDCGMCGAPSCRAFAEDVVSGIVSDECPRLEKEVKNETE
;
A
#
# COMPACT_ATOMS: atom_id res chain seq x y z
N MET A 1 9.64 22.38 18.15
CA MET A 1 9.21 22.17 16.75
C MET A 1 8.51 20.83 16.74
N GLU A 2 7.17 20.83 16.76
CA GLU A 2 6.41 19.59 16.64
C GLU A 2 6.64 19.04 15.23
N ASN A 3 7.49 18.02 15.10
CA ASN A 3 7.59 17.26 13.86
C ASN A 3 6.24 16.56 13.67
N ASN A 4 5.40 17.18 12.86
CA ASN A 4 4.09 16.68 12.47
C ASN A 4 4.29 15.49 11.52
N TYR A 5 4.76 14.35 12.04
CA TYR A 5 4.93 13.14 11.26
C TYR A 5 3.54 12.64 10.86
N PHE A 6 3.26 12.68 9.56
CA PHE A 6 2.04 12.12 9.00
C PHE A 6 2.08 10.59 9.13
N HIS A 7 1.27 10.04 10.05
CA HIS A 7 1.19 8.60 10.29
C HIS A 7 -0.04 7.98 9.59
N THR A 8 0.14 6.78 9.05
CA THR A 8 -0.92 6.03 8.33
C THR A 8 -1.84 5.24 9.23
N VAL A 9 -1.39 4.91 10.43
CA VAL A 9 -2.14 4.14 11.40
C VAL A 9 -2.02 4.78 12.77
N PHE A 10 -3.10 4.77 13.54
CA PHE A 10 -3.12 5.32 14.89
C PHE A 10 -3.91 4.41 15.84
N LEU A 11 -3.80 4.70 17.12
CA LEU A 11 -4.43 3.93 18.19
C LEU A 11 -5.46 4.78 18.92
N ASP A 12 -6.69 4.29 18.98
CA ASP A 12 -7.68 4.66 19.96
C ASP A 12 -7.36 3.90 21.27
N ALA A 13 -6.76 4.61 22.22
CA ALA A 13 -6.29 4.04 23.48
C ALA A 13 -7.46 3.50 24.33
N GLU A 14 -8.64 4.11 24.26
CA GLU A 14 -9.82 3.71 25.04
C GLU A 14 -10.35 2.34 24.59
N LYS A 15 -10.35 2.08 23.28
CA LYS A 15 -10.77 0.79 22.72
C LYS A 15 -9.73 -0.30 22.87
N CYS A 16 -8.45 0.04 23.00
CA CYS A 16 -7.36 -0.94 23.04
C CYS A 16 -7.44 -1.85 24.29
N LYS A 17 -7.42 -3.17 24.06
CA LYS A 17 -7.41 -4.20 25.12
C LYS A 17 -6.07 -4.90 25.31
N GLY A 18 -5.01 -4.46 24.62
CA GLY A 18 -3.67 -5.04 24.77
C GLY A 18 -3.54 -6.50 24.36
N CYS A 19 -4.37 -7.00 23.43
CA CYS A 19 -4.44 -8.43 23.07
C CYS A 19 -3.26 -8.97 22.24
N VAL A 20 -2.18 -8.21 22.07
CA VAL A 20 -0.94 -8.54 21.33
C VAL A 20 -1.07 -8.93 19.84
N THR A 21 -2.27 -9.08 19.27
CA THR A 21 -2.47 -9.51 17.88
C THR A 21 -1.75 -8.60 16.87
N CYS A 22 -1.89 -7.29 17.01
CA CYS A 22 -1.25 -6.33 16.11
C CYS A 22 0.29 -6.34 16.22
N MET A 23 0.84 -6.64 17.39
CA MET A 23 2.27 -6.79 17.61
C MET A 23 2.82 -8.02 16.88
N LYS A 24 2.17 -9.18 17.06
CA LYS A 24 2.62 -10.45 16.46
C LYS A 24 2.52 -10.51 14.93
N ARG A 25 1.75 -9.61 14.32
CA ARG A 25 1.45 -9.61 12.87
C ARG A 25 2.02 -8.39 12.15
N CYS A 26 2.79 -7.56 12.85
CA CYS A 26 3.44 -6.42 12.21
C CYS A 26 4.67 -6.91 11.42
N PRO A 27 4.71 -6.73 10.08
CA PRO A 27 5.80 -7.28 9.26
C PRO A 27 7.16 -6.66 9.57
N THR A 28 7.17 -5.47 10.15
CA THR A 28 8.38 -4.72 10.51
C THR A 28 8.60 -4.63 12.02
N GLU A 29 7.85 -5.39 12.82
CA GLU A 29 7.98 -5.40 14.29
C GLU A 29 7.86 -3.99 14.90
N ALA A 30 7.08 -3.12 14.27
CA ALA A 30 6.93 -1.71 14.64
C ALA A 30 6.00 -1.49 15.86
N ILE A 31 5.45 -2.54 16.46
CA ILE A 31 4.44 -2.42 17.51
C ILE A 31 4.96 -3.08 18.79
N ARG A 32 4.73 -2.42 19.93
CA ARG A 32 4.87 -3.01 21.28
C ARG A 32 3.52 -3.01 21.97
N VAL A 33 3.35 -3.89 22.96
CA VAL A 33 2.17 -3.90 23.83
C VAL A 33 2.59 -3.96 25.28
N ARG A 34 2.51 -2.82 25.98
CA ARG A 34 2.91 -2.67 27.38
C ARG A 34 1.81 -1.99 28.16
N ASN A 35 1.69 -2.29 29.45
CA ASN A 35 0.67 -1.70 30.33
C ASN A 35 -0.75 -1.83 29.74
N GLY A 36 -1.04 -2.96 29.08
CA GLY A 36 -2.33 -3.24 28.45
C GLY A 36 -2.65 -2.44 27.18
N LYS A 37 -1.70 -1.67 26.63
CA LYS A 37 -1.91 -0.81 25.45
C LYS A 37 -0.84 -1.02 24.40
N ALA A 38 -1.23 -0.89 23.14
CA ALA A 38 -0.27 -0.92 22.04
C ALA A 38 0.43 0.43 21.90
N SER A 39 1.67 0.44 21.40
CA SER A 39 2.36 1.62 20.90
C SER A 39 2.95 1.31 19.53
N VAL A 40 3.25 2.35 18.74
CA VAL A 40 3.81 2.20 17.39
C VAL A 40 5.11 2.99 17.32
N PHE A 41 6.18 2.30 16.93
CA PHE A 41 7.42 2.89 16.45
C PHE A 41 7.21 3.30 14.99
N TYR A 42 6.84 4.56 14.80
CA TYR A 42 6.40 5.07 13.51
C TYR A 42 7.52 5.17 12.47
N ASP A 43 8.75 5.35 12.93
CA ASP A 43 9.96 5.19 12.14
C ASP A 43 9.98 3.81 11.46
N ARG A 44 9.61 2.72 12.15
CA ARG A 44 9.56 1.36 11.59
C ARG A 44 8.29 1.02 10.80
N CYS A 45 7.29 1.90 10.79
CA CYS A 45 5.97 1.59 10.24
C CYS A 45 5.93 1.82 8.71
N ILE A 46 5.66 0.75 7.95
CA ILE A 46 5.47 0.81 6.49
C ILE A 46 4.03 1.14 6.06
N GLY A 47 3.16 1.45 7.02
CA GLY A 47 1.77 1.84 6.77
C GLY A 47 0.86 0.80 6.11
N CYS A 48 1.22 -0.49 6.12
CA CYS A 48 0.46 -1.55 5.46
C CYS A 48 -0.98 -1.73 5.97
N GLY A 49 -1.27 -1.25 7.19
CA GLY A 49 -2.60 -1.32 7.79
C GLY A 49 -2.98 -2.69 8.34
N GLU A 50 -2.08 -3.67 8.39
CA GLU A 50 -2.39 -5.02 8.89
C GLU A 50 -2.85 -5.00 10.35
N CYS A 51 -2.29 -4.09 11.15
CA CYS A 51 -2.75 -3.87 12.53
C CYS A 51 -4.19 -3.34 12.63
N VAL A 52 -4.67 -2.58 11.64
CA VAL A 52 -6.05 -2.08 11.54
C VAL A 52 -6.99 -3.23 11.20
N ARG A 53 -6.63 -4.04 10.19
CA ARG A 53 -7.39 -5.22 9.76
C ARG A 53 -7.63 -6.22 10.89
N LEU A 54 -6.59 -6.50 11.67
CA LEU A 54 -6.60 -7.59 12.64
C LEU A 54 -7.06 -7.19 14.05
N CYS A 55 -7.34 -5.91 14.31
CA CYS A 55 -7.67 -5.46 15.66
C CYS A 55 -9.11 -5.85 16.03
N PRO A 56 -9.34 -6.81 16.95
CA PRO A 56 -10.69 -7.27 17.29
C PRO A 56 -11.51 -6.20 18.02
N SER A 57 -10.84 -5.22 18.64
CA SER A 57 -11.49 -4.12 19.37
C SER A 57 -11.66 -2.87 18.50
N HIS A 58 -11.29 -2.91 17.22
CA HIS A 58 -11.29 -1.75 16.31
C HIS A 58 -10.58 -0.51 16.89
N ALA A 59 -9.52 -0.76 17.67
CA ALA A 59 -8.72 0.27 18.31
C ALA A 59 -7.63 0.83 17.39
N LYS A 60 -7.19 0.04 16.40
CA LYS A 60 -6.26 0.52 15.37
C LYS A 60 -7.08 1.14 14.24
N LEU A 61 -6.70 2.35 13.84
CA LEU A 61 -7.41 3.16 12.85
C LEU A 61 -6.45 3.57 11.74
N ALA A 62 -6.98 3.79 10.54
CA ALA A 62 -6.21 4.24 9.38
C ALA A 62 -6.40 5.74 9.14
N SER A 63 -5.35 6.41 8.68
CA SER A 63 -5.37 7.83 8.30
C SER A 63 -5.67 7.98 6.81
N TYR A 64 -6.62 8.85 6.48
CA TYR A 64 -7.02 9.25 5.13
C TYR A 64 -7.76 10.59 5.26
N ASP A 65 -7.97 11.28 4.14
CA ASP A 65 -8.75 12.52 4.12
C ASP A 65 -10.24 12.18 4.22
N SER A 66 -10.97 12.89 5.09
CA SER A 66 -12.42 12.71 5.22
C SER A 66 -13.12 13.13 3.92
N PHE A 67 -14.22 12.45 3.59
CA PHE A 67 -15.06 12.81 2.47
C PHE A 67 -15.60 14.25 2.55
N ASP A 68 -15.72 14.82 3.75
CA ASP A 68 -16.22 16.19 3.92
C ASP A 68 -15.31 17.25 3.24
N THR A 69 -14.08 16.87 2.91
CA THR A 69 -13.14 17.68 2.09
C THR A 69 -13.51 17.78 0.60
N ILE A 70 -14.59 17.12 0.15
CA ILE A 70 -14.98 17.10 -1.28
C ILE A 70 -15.15 18.49 -1.89
N ASN A 71 -15.48 19.52 -1.10
CA ASN A 71 -15.69 20.88 -1.57
C ASN A 71 -14.47 21.80 -1.38
N ASP A 72 -13.29 21.26 -1.06
CA ASP A 72 -12.05 22.04 -0.89
C ASP A 72 -11.60 22.70 -2.18
N PHE A 73 -12.08 22.22 -3.34
CA PHE A 73 -11.71 22.67 -4.67
C PHE A 73 -12.96 22.89 -5.53
N LYS A 74 -12.86 23.81 -6.51
CA LYS A 74 -13.99 24.15 -7.38
C LYS A 74 -14.26 23.09 -8.44
N TYR A 75 -13.22 22.48 -8.99
CA TYR A 75 -13.29 21.45 -10.02
C TYR A 75 -12.72 20.14 -9.50
N LYS A 76 -13.58 19.13 -9.33
CA LYS A 76 -13.29 17.93 -8.55
C LYS A 76 -13.18 16.71 -9.47
N ILE A 77 -12.00 16.11 -9.51
CA ILE A 77 -11.73 14.91 -10.32
C ILE A 77 -11.59 13.71 -9.39
N ALA A 78 -12.48 12.72 -9.54
CA ALA A 78 -12.37 11.45 -8.83
C ALA A 78 -11.44 10.47 -9.58
N LEU A 79 -10.52 9.86 -8.85
CA LEU A 79 -9.69 8.76 -9.32
C LEU A 79 -10.10 7.46 -8.60
N PRO A 80 -11.07 6.69 -9.13
CA PRO A 80 -11.44 5.41 -8.54
C PRO A 80 -10.34 4.37 -8.78
N ALA A 81 -9.88 3.71 -7.70
CA ALA A 81 -9.02 2.54 -7.81
C ALA A 81 -9.76 1.38 -8.51
N PRO A 82 -9.07 0.52 -9.29
CA PRO A 82 -9.70 -0.64 -9.93
C PRO A 82 -10.41 -1.57 -8.94
N SER A 83 -9.93 -1.67 -7.70
CA SER A 83 -10.54 -2.49 -6.65
C SER A 83 -11.91 -2.01 -6.19
N LEU A 84 -12.26 -0.73 -6.41
CA LEU A 84 -13.55 -0.16 -6.03
C LEU A 84 -14.71 -0.91 -6.70
N TYR A 85 -14.55 -1.30 -7.97
CA TYR A 85 -15.61 -1.98 -8.72
C TYR A 85 -15.97 -3.36 -8.15
N GLY A 86 -15.04 -4.01 -7.44
CA GLY A 86 -15.29 -5.30 -6.78
C GLY A 86 -16.13 -5.20 -5.50
N GLN A 87 -16.35 -3.99 -4.99
CA GLN A 87 -16.99 -3.77 -3.68
C GLN A 87 -18.53 -3.78 -3.73
N PHE A 88 -19.11 -3.78 -4.93
CA PHE A 88 -20.56 -3.66 -5.12
C PHE A 88 -21.22 -5.00 -5.42
N ASN A 89 -22.36 -5.26 -4.79
CA ASN A 89 -23.19 -6.42 -5.09
C ASN A 89 -23.86 -6.24 -6.45
N ASN A 90 -23.89 -7.30 -7.26
CA ASN A 90 -24.59 -7.35 -8.55
C ASN A 90 -24.20 -6.25 -9.55
N LEU A 91 -23.01 -5.65 -9.41
CA LEU A 91 -22.52 -4.68 -10.39
C LEU A 91 -22.23 -5.39 -11.71
N THR A 92 -23.00 -5.05 -12.75
CA THR A 92 -22.84 -5.64 -14.08
C THR A 92 -22.09 -4.76 -15.06
N ASP A 93 -22.02 -3.45 -14.78
CA ASP A 93 -21.40 -2.43 -15.61
C ASP A 93 -20.72 -1.39 -14.71
N VAL A 94 -19.42 -1.14 -14.94
CA VAL A 94 -18.61 -0.18 -14.18
C VAL A 94 -19.12 1.25 -14.31
N ASN A 95 -19.87 1.57 -15.37
CA ASN A 95 -20.41 2.91 -15.60
C ASN A 95 -21.42 3.35 -14.53
N TYR A 96 -22.08 2.43 -13.82
CA TYR A 96 -22.93 2.80 -12.68
C TYR A 96 -22.11 3.47 -11.57
N VAL A 97 -20.91 2.97 -11.30
CA VAL A 97 -19.99 3.56 -10.32
C VAL A 97 -19.52 4.93 -10.81
N LEU A 98 -19.14 5.04 -12.08
CA LEU A 98 -18.66 6.30 -12.67
C LEU A 98 -19.73 7.40 -12.67
N ASN A 99 -20.94 7.10 -13.13
CA ASN A 99 -22.05 8.05 -13.09
C ASN A 99 -22.47 8.34 -11.64
N GLY A 100 -22.40 7.36 -10.75
CA GLY A 100 -22.64 7.55 -9.31
C GLY A 100 -21.67 8.54 -8.67
N LEU A 101 -20.38 8.52 -9.06
CA LEU A 101 -19.39 9.49 -8.58
C LEU A 101 -19.72 10.92 -9.08
N LEU A 102 -20.19 11.07 -10.33
CA LEU A 102 -20.65 12.37 -10.81
C LEU A 102 -21.89 12.84 -10.02
N ALA A 103 -22.86 11.95 -9.79
CA ALA A 103 -24.06 12.25 -9.01
C ALA A 103 -23.74 12.58 -7.54
N LEU A 104 -22.63 12.06 -7.02
CA LEU A 104 -22.13 12.33 -5.67
C LEU A 104 -21.50 13.73 -5.54
N GLY A 105 -21.18 14.39 -6.65
CA GLY A 105 -20.70 15.77 -6.68
C GLY A 105 -19.31 15.97 -7.26
N PHE A 106 -18.71 14.95 -7.89
CA PHE A 106 -17.49 15.11 -8.70
C PHE A 106 -17.83 15.66 -10.09
N ASP A 107 -16.96 16.50 -10.65
CA ASP A 107 -17.13 17.09 -11.98
C ASP A 107 -16.60 16.19 -13.09
N GLU A 108 -15.63 15.33 -12.75
CA GLU A 108 -15.02 14.39 -13.67
C GLU A 108 -14.57 13.12 -12.95
N VAL A 109 -14.51 12.01 -13.69
CA VAL A 109 -13.89 10.76 -13.23
C VAL A 109 -12.77 10.36 -14.18
N PHE A 110 -11.62 10.03 -13.62
CA PHE A 110 -10.49 9.46 -14.36
C PHE A 110 -10.07 8.16 -13.67
N GLU A 111 -10.40 7.03 -14.28
CA GLU A 111 -10.17 5.70 -13.71
C GLU A 111 -8.68 5.41 -13.55
N VAL A 112 -8.26 4.96 -12.36
CA VAL A 112 -6.85 4.61 -12.10
C VAL A 112 -6.39 3.42 -12.94
N GLY A 113 -7.31 2.56 -13.35
CA GLY A 113 -6.99 1.46 -14.26
C GLY A 113 -6.52 1.92 -15.65
N ARG A 114 -6.84 3.15 -16.08
CA ARG A 114 -6.21 3.74 -17.28
C ARG A 114 -4.74 4.01 -17.03
N GLY A 115 -4.40 4.58 -15.87
CA GLY A 115 -3.03 4.72 -15.40
C GLY A 115 -2.27 3.39 -15.36
N ALA A 116 -2.94 2.31 -14.94
CA ALA A 116 -2.37 0.97 -14.90
C ALA A 116 -2.05 0.41 -16.29
N GLU A 117 -2.88 0.72 -17.29
CA GLU A 117 -2.61 0.35 -18.69
C GLU A 117 -1.42 1.10 -19.27
N TYR A 118 -1.31 2.41 -19.00
CA TYR A 118 -0.11 3.16 -19.37
C TYR A 118 1.13 2.63 -18.65
N ALA A 119 1.01 2.31 -17.35
CA ALA A 119 2.09 1.72 -16.58
C ALA A 119 2.56 0.41 -17.21
N SER A 120 1.62 -0.47 -17.56
CA SER A 120 1.92 -1.76 -18.20
C SER A 120 2.60 -1.59 -19.56
N ALA A 121 2.16 -0.62 -20.37
CA ALA A 121 2.80 -0.30 -21.65
C ALA A 121 4.24 0.22 -21.47
N VAL A 122 4.48 1.04 -20.45
CA VAL A 122 5.81 1.55 -20.10
C VAL A 122 6.71 0.44 -19.58
N THR A 123 6.21 -0.44 -18.71
CA THR A 123 6.92 -1.62 -18.22
C THR A 123 7.40 -2.49 -19.38
N LYS A 124 6.56 -2.71 -20.39
CA LYS A 124 6.95 -3.44 -21.61
C LYS A 124 8.11 -2.76 -22.34
N ILE A 125 8.06 -1.44 -22.52
CA ILE A 125 9.16 -0.67 -23.14
C ILE A 125 10.46 -0.81 -22.33
N ILE A 126 10.40 -0.75 -21.00
CA ILE A 126 11.56 -0.91 -20.12
C ILE A 126 12.18 -2.30 -20.29
N PHE A 127 11.36 -3.36 -20.33
CA PHE A 127 11.85 -4.71 -20.59
C PHE A 127 12.50 -4.85 -21.97
N ASP A 128 11.90 -4.27 -23.00
CA ASP A 128 12.40 -4.37 -24.38
C ASP A 128 13.73 -3.62 -24.56
N GLN A 129 14.04 -2.63 -23.71
CA GLN A 129 15.35 -1.97 -23.67
C GLN A 129 16.46 -2.84 -23.04
N ASN A 130 16.10 -3.87 -22.27
CA ASN A 130 16.99 -4.83 -21.60
C ASN A 130 18.12 -4.19 -20.76
N LYS A 131 17.81 -3.07 -20.07
CA LYS A 131 18.73 -2.34 -19.18
C LYS A 131 18.35 -2.46 -17.70
N VAL A 132 17.68 -3.55 -17.33
CA VAL A 132 17.18 -3.81 -15.97
C VAL A 132 17.92 -4.99 -15.33
N LYS A 133 17.99 -5.01 -14.00
CA LYS A 133 18.50 -6.15 -13.24
C LYS A 133 17.35 -7.13 -12.99
N TYR A 134 17.57 -8.40 -13.34
CA TYR A 134 16.59 -9.46 -13.14
C TYR A 134 16.78 -10.18 -11.79
N PRO A 135 15.69 -10.71 -11.18
CA PRO A 135 14.29 -10.47 -11.56
C PRO A 135 13.87 -9.02 -11.30
N VAL A 136 12.98 -8.47 -12.12
CA VAL A 136 12.42 -7.12 -11.90
C VAL A 136 11.25 -7.21 -10.91
N ILE A 137 11.23 -6.36 -9.89
CA ILE A 137 10.23 -6.34 -8.82
C ILE A 137 9.28 -5.16 -9.04
N SER A 138 7.98 -5.41 -9.06
CA SER A 138 6.94 -4.38 -9.09
C SER A 138 7.08 -3.39 -7.93
N THR A 139 6.77 -2.12 -8.20
CA THR A 139 6.74 -1.03 -7.23
C THR A 139 5.32 -0.49 -6.99
N ALA A 140 4.30 -1.15 -7.53
CA ALA A 140 2.92 -0.70 -7.48
C ALA A 140 2.33 -0.70 -6.05
N CYS A 141 2.64 -1.75 -5.27
CA CYS A 141 2.20 -1.88 -3.88
C CYS A 141 3.11 -1.04 -2.96
N PRO A 142 2.61 0.08 -2.39
CA PRO A 142 3.47 0.99 -1.64
C PRO A 142 3.97 0.37 -0.33
N ALA A 143 3.20 -0.54 0.27
CA ALA A 143 3.63 -1.25 1.48
C ALA A 143 4.79 -2.21 1.19
N VAL A 144 4.81 -2.85 0.02
CA VAL A 144 5.91 -3.74 -0.38
C VAL A 144 7.14 -2.93 -0.77
N LEU A 145 6.97 -1.84 -1.53
CA LEU A 145 8.06 -0.90 -1.81
C LEU A 145 8.72 -0.40 -0.53
N GLU A 146 7.91 0.06 0.43
CA GLU A 146 8.40 0.52 1.75
C GLU A 146 9.08 -0.59 2.54
N LEU A 147 8.58 -1.84 2.48
CA LEU A 147 9.25 -2.98 3.10
C LEU A 147 10.64 -3.24 2.49
N ILE A 148 10.75 -3.19 1.17
CA ILE A 148 12.03 -3.38 0.45
C ILE A 148 13.02 -2.26 0.79
N LEU A 149 12.59 -1.00 0.70
CA LEU A 149 13.42 0.17 1.02
C LEU A 149 13.86 0.21 2.50
N SER A 150 13.20 -0.56 3.36
CA SER A 150 13.48 -0.58 4.79
C SER A 150 14.27 -1.80 5.27
N ARG A 151 14.08 -2.96 4.66
CA ARG A 151 14.69 -4.23 5.11
C ARG A 151 15.50 -4.97 4.05
N TYR A 152 15.17 -4.84 2.78
CA TYR A 152 15.74 -5.64 1.68
C TYR A 152 16.58 -4.76 0.75
N HIS A 153 17.53 -4.01 1.31
CA HIS A 153 18.27 -2.97 0.57
C HIS A 153 19.05 -3.53 -0.63
N ASN A 154 19.45 -4.81 -0.60
CA ASN A 154 20.15 -5.48 -1.70
C ASN A 154 19.28 -5.63 -2.96
N LEU A 155 17.96 -5.55 -2.81
CA LEU A 155 16.99 -5.66 -3.91
C LEU A 155 16.68 -4.30 -4.55
N LYS A 156 17.36 -3.21 -4.15
CA LYS A 156 17.20 -1.86 -4.74
C LYS A 156 17.18 -1.88 -6.25
N ASP A 157 18.23 -2.44 -6.84
CA ASP A 157 18.47 -2.37 -8.28
C ASP A 157 17.49 -3.25 -9.08
N ASN A 158 16.74 -4.11 -8.39
CA ASN A 158 15.71 -4.95 -8.96
C ASN A 158 14.35 -4.22 -9.05
N LEU A 159 14.18 -3.06 -8.40
CA LEU A 159 12.91 -2.33 -8.39
C LEU A 159 12.58 -1.75 -9.77
N LEU A 160 11.33 -1.95 -10.21
CA LEU A 160 10.81 -1.33 -11.43
C LEU A 160 10.66 0.18 -11.25
N ASN A 161 11.45 0.95 -12.00
CA ASN A 161 11.35 2.41 -12.04
C ASN A 161 10.11 2.85 -12.85
N ILE A 162 8.97 2.94 -12.17
CA ILE A 162 7.71 3.42 -12.74
C ILE A 162 6.87 4.16 -11.70
N LEU A 163 6.19 5.23 -12.09
CA LEU A 163 5.21 5.88 -11.23
C LEU A 163 4.05 4.94 -10.95
N ALA A 164 3.47 5.06 -9.75
CA ALA A 164 2.26 4.31 -9.44
C ALA A 164 1.13 4.73 -10.41
N PRO A 165 0.22 3.80 -10.77
CA PRO A 165 -0.91 4.10 -11.66
C PRO A 165 -1.74 5.32 -11.24
N VAL A 166 -1.85 5.58 -9.94
CA VAL A 166 -2.56 6.75 -9.40
C VAL A 166 -1.85 8.06 -9.73
N ASP A 167 -0.52 8.12 -9.67
CA ASP A 167 0.26 9.31 -10.01
C ASP A 167 0.19 9.59 -11.51
N ILE A 168 0.31 8.56 -12.34
CA ILE A 168 0.11 8.66 -13.80
C ILE A 168 -1.28 9.21 -14.10
N SER A 169 -2.30 8.66 -13.43
CA SER A 169 -3.70 9.08 -13.59
C SER A 169 -3.93 10.51 -13.15
N ALA A 170 -3.39 10.91 -12.00
CA ALA A 170 -3.49 12.26 -11.47
C ALA A 170 -2.84 13.29 -12.40
N LYS A 171 -1.62 13.03 -12.87
CA LYS A 171 -0.92 13.91 -13.82
C LYS A 171 -1.73 14.07 -15.10
N LEU A 172 -2.17 12.97 -15.72
CA LEU A 172 -2.95 13.01 -16.97
C LEU A 172 -4.31 13.71 -16.79
N ALA A 173 -5.00 13.46 -15.67
CA ALA A 173 -6.27 14.10 -15.36
C ALA A 173 -6.12 15.63 -15.23
N ARG A 174 -5.10 16.09 -14.49
CA ARG A 174 -4.80 17.52 -14.37
C ARG A 174 -4.45 18.14 -15.71
N ASP A 175 -3.55 17.53 -16.48
CA ASP A 175 -3.15 18.03 -17.79
C ASP A 175 -4.36 18.20 -18.73
N LYS A 176 -5.30 17.25 -18.71
CA LYS A 176 -6.53 17.31 -19.50
C LYS A 176 -7.47 18.40 -19.01
N ALA A 177 -7.63 18.57 -17.70
CA ALA A 177 -8.45 19.65 -17.14
C ALA A 177 -7.87 21.04 -17.46
N ILE A 178 -6.56 21.23 -17.31
CA ILE A 178 -5.86 22.47 -17.66
C ILE A 178 -6.01 22.77 -19.16
N LYS A 179 -5.85 21.76 -20.02
CA LYS A 179 -6.02 21.91 -21.47
C LYS A 179 -7.46 22.32 -21.86
N ARG A 180 -8.47 21.99 -21.06
CA ARG A 180 -9.85 22.45 -21.23
C ARG A 180 -10.11 23.86 -20.64
N GLY A 181 -9.10 24.51 -20.08
CA GLY A 181 -9.18 25.87 -19.54
C GLY A 181 -9.57 25.96 -18.07
N ILE A 182 -9.50 24.87 -17.30
CA ILE A 182 -9.72 24.92 -15.85
C ILE A 182 -8.45 25.46 -15.16
N PRO A 183 -8.54 26.50 -14.31
CA PRO A 183 -7.39 27.04 -13.58
C PRO A 183 -6.73 25.97 -12.68
N PRO A 184 -5.40 25.81 -12.69
CA PRO A 184 -4.70 24.80 -11.88
C PRO A 184 -5.06 24.81 -10.39
N GLU A 185 -5.24 25.98 -9.80
CA GLU A 185 -5.61 26.20 -8.39
C GLU A 185 -7.04 25.78 -8.06
N ASP A 186 -7.92 25.68 -9.06
CA ASP A 186 -9.30 25.26 -8.89
C ASP A 186 -9.46 23.74 -8.98
N ILE A 187 -8.43 23.01 -9.44
CA ILE A 187 -8.48 21.56 -9.67
C ILE A 187 -8.11 20.79 -8.39
N GLY A 188 -9.08 20.08 -7.85
CA GLY A 188 -8.91 19.06 -6.81
C GLY A 188 -8.95 17.65 -7.37
N VAL A 189 -7.89 16.88 -7.17
CA VAL A 189 -7.77 15.46 -7.53
C VAL A 189 -7.94 14.59 -6.28
N TYR A 190 -8.96 13.74 -6.32
CA TYR A 190 -9.38 12.89 -5.20
C TYR A 190 -9.16 11.42 -5.54
N PHE A 191 -8.18 10.78 -4.91
CA PHE A 191 -7.98 9.35 -5.06
C PHE A 191 -8.86 8.57 -4.09
N ILE A 192 -9.68 7.65 -4.61
CA ILE A 192 -10.50 6.74 -3.80
C ILE A 192 -9.69 5.48 -3.55
N SER A 193 -9.05 5.43 -2.37
CA SER A 193 -8.02 4.47 -2.04
C SER A 193 -8.54 3.26 -1.28
N PRO A 194 -8.16 2.03 -1.69
CA PRO A 194 -8.36 0.82 -0.90
C PRO A 194 -7.31 0.66 0.22
N CYS A 195 -6.29 1.53 0.28
CA CYS A 195 -5.06 1.27 1.01
C CYS A 195 -4.55 2.50 1.80
N PRO A 196 -4.28 2.36 3.11
CA PRO A 196 -3.70 3.44 3.91
C PRO A 196 -2.24 3.74 3.52
N ALA A 197 -1.46 2.73 3.13
CA ALA A 197 -0.08 2.96 2.67
C ALA A 197 -0.01 3.88 1.43
N LYS A 198 -1.05 3.88 0.59
CA LYS A 198 -1.10 4.79 -0.57
C LYS A 198 -1.38 6.24 -0.16
N VAL A 199 -2.08 6.48 0.95
CA VAL A 199 -2.25 7.82 1.53
C VAL A 199 -0.89 8.42 1.84
N TYR A 200 -0.03 7.66 2.51
CA TYR A 200 1.33 8.11 2.85
C TYR A 200 2.22 8.31 1.65
N ALA A 201 2.26 7.32 0.74
CA ALA A 201 3.08 7.41 -0.46
C ALA A 201 2.76 8.69 -1.25
N LEU A 202 1.47 9.03 -1.38
CA LEU A 202 1.02 10.23 -2.10
C LEU A 202 1.32 11.52 -1.33
N LYS A 203 1.10 11.56 0.00
CA LYS A 203 1.35 12.76 0.80
C LYS A 203 2.84 13.08 0.96
N LEU A 204 3.69 12.07 0.99
CA LEU A 204 5.15 12.26 1.02
C LEU A 204 5.80 12.41 -0.35
N GLY A 205 5.05 12.17 -1.44
CA GLY A 205 5.60 12.26 -2.79
C GLY A 205 6.59 11.15 -3.12
N VAL A 206 6.34 9.90 -2.71
CA VAL A 206 7.22 8.78 -3.05
C VAL A 206 7.28 8.61 -4.57
N GLY A 207 8.47 8.82 -5.16
CA GLY A 207 8.70 8.72 -6.59
C GLY A 207 8.39 9.99 -7.41
N VAL A 208 7.97 11.09 -6.77
CA VAL A 208 7.58 12.34 -7.43
C VAL A 208 8.20 13.56 -6.74
N ASN A 209 8.49 14.63 -7.50
CA ASN A 209 9.04 15.86 -6.92
C ASN A 209 8.00 16.69 -6.14
N LYS A 210 6.71 16.44 -6.41
CA LYS A 210 5.59 17.02 -5.69
C LYS A 210 4.36 16.10 -5.77
N PRO A 211 3.48 16.10 -4.75
CA PRO A 211 2.21 15.38 -4.83
C PRO A 211 1.32 15.87 -5.98
N TYR A 212 0.73 14.94 -6.72
CA TYR A 212 -0.25 15.24 -7.78
C TYR A 212 -1.70 14.97 -7.35
N VAL A 213 -1.92 14.30 -6.23
CA VAL A 213 -3.22 14.01 -5.63
C VAL A 213 -3.42 14.93 -4.42
N ASP A 214 -4.55 15.65 -4.36
CA ASP A 214 -4.81 16.61 -3.27
C ASP A 214 -5.47 15.96 -2.05
N ARG A 215 -6.31 14.95 -2.30
CA ARG A 215 -7.08 14.26 -1.27
C ARG A 215 -7.10 12.75 -1.54
N VAL A 216 -6.94 11.96 -0.48
CA VAL A 216 -7.02 10.51 -0.54
C VAL A 216 -8.16 10.04 0.35
N LEU A 217 -9.27 9.65 -0.26
CA LEU A 217 -10.49 9.22 0.42
C LEU A 217 -10.47 7.70 0.63
N SER A 218 -11.04 7.23 1.74
CA SER A 218 -11.23 5.80 1.98
C SER A 218 -12.31 5.22 1.06
N THR A 219 -12.03 4.07 0.43
CA THR A 219 -13.03 3.30 -0.32
C THR A 219 -14.29 3.06 0.51
N GLY A 220 -14.16 2.69 1.79
CA GLY A 220 -15.31 2.42 2.65
C GLY A 220 -16.17 3.64 2.94
N GLU A 221 -15.56 4.81 3.15
CA GLU A 221 -16.30 6.05 3.37
C GLU A 221 -17.05 6.47 2.09
N VAL A 222 -16.38 6.40 0.94
CA VAL A 222 -16.98 6.69 -0.36
C VAL A 222 -18.10 5.70 -0.66
N TYR A 223 -17.90 4.40 -0.42
CA TYR A 223 -18.89 3.35 -0.66
C TYR A 223 -20.22 3.66 0.04
N MET A 224 -20.18 4.05 1.32
CA MET A 224 -21.39 4.35 2.10
C MET A 224 -22.21 5.51 1.54
N LYS A 225 -21.56 6.48 0.89
CA LYS A 225 -22.23 7.64 0.26
C LYS A 225 -22.61 7.37 -1.20
N LEU A 226 -21.79 6.57 -1.89
CA LEU A 226 -21.92 6.26 -3.30
C LEU A 226 -23.07 5.27 -3.57
N VAL A 227 -23.30 4.27 -2.72
CA VAL A 227 -24.42 3.32 -2.89
C VAL A 227 -25.78 4.05 -2.96
N PRO A 228 -26.14 4.96 -2.02
CA PRO A 228 -27.36 5.76 -2.14
C PRO A 228 -27.43 6.64 -3.39
N ALA A 229 -26.30 7.18 -3.86
CA ALA A 229 -26.25 7.98 -5.08
C ALA A 229 -26.51 7.14 -6.33
N MET A 230 -25.91 5.94 -6.40
CA MET A 230 -26.12 4.99 -7.49
C MET A 230 -27.56 4.47 -7.55
N ASN A 231 -28.21 4.23 -6.40
CA ASN A 231 -29.60 3.76 -6.36
C ASN A 231 -30.63 4.77 -6.88
N LYS A 232 -30.24 6.04 -7.09
CA LYS A 232 -31.09 7.07 -7.69
C LYS A 232 -30.93 7.18 -9.21
N LEU A 233 -29.99 6.43 -9.79
CA LEU A 233 -29.75 6.42 -11.23
C LEU A 233 -30.58 5.32 -11.89
N GLU A 234 -31.31 5.69 -12.93
CA GLU A 234 -32.00 4.73 -13.78
C GLU A 234 -31.06 4.23 -14.89
N PRO A 235 -31.30 3.05 -15.49
CA PRO A 235 -30.48 2.56 -16.61
C PRO A 235 -30.34 3.55 -17.77
N SER A 236 -31.35 4.41 -18.00
CA SER A 236 -31.32 5.47 -19.00
C SER A 236 -30.33 6.61 -18.69
N ASP A 237 -29.95 6.79 -17.43
CA ASP A 237 -29.02 7.83 -16.99
C ASP A 237 -27.55 7.41 -17.17
N ILE A 238 -27.31 6.12 -17.38
CA ILE A 238 -25.96 5.55 -17.39
C ILE A 238 -25.26 5.86 -18.71
N LYS A 239 -24.38 6.85 -18.67
CA LYS A 239 -23.51 7.20 -19.78
C LYS A 239 -22.29 6.24 -19.83
N PRO A 240 -21.83 5.84 -21.02
CA PRO A 240 -20.63 5.01 -21.18
C PRO A 240 -19.36 5.86 -21.00
N LEU A 241 -19.03 6.13 -19.74
CA LEU A 241 -17.88 6.95 -19.33
C LEU A 241 -16.56 6.17 -19.29
N SER A 242 -16.62 4.85 -19.05
CA SER A 242 -15.44 4.00 -18.90
C SER A 242 -14.53 4.08 -20.10
N LYS A 243 -13.24 4.32 -19.85
CA LYS A 243 -12.16 4.26 -20.85
C LYS A 243 -11.12 3.20 -20.49
N MET A 244 -11.26 2.55 -19.35
CA MET A 244 -10.44 1.42 -18.92
C MET A 244 -10.82 0.13 -19.67
N GLY A 245 -9.82 -0.67 -20.03
CA GLY A 245 -10.00 -2.01 -20.56
C GLY A 245 -9.88 -3.11 -19.49
N ASN A 246 -9.94 -4.35 -19.94
CA ASN A 246 -9.78 -5.54 -19.10
C ASN A 246 -8.45 -5.51 -18.31
N LEU A 247 -7.38 -5.04 -18.94
CA LEU A 247 -6.04 -5.01 -18.35
C LEU A 247 -5.99 -4.05 -17.15
N GLY A 248 -6.52 -2.84 -17.31
CA GLY A 248 -6.56 -1.85 -16.24
C GLY A 248 -7.40 -2.30 -15.04
N LEU A 249 -8.49 -3.03 -15.29
CA LEU A 249 -9.30 -3.58 -14.20
C LEU A 249 -8.60 -4.77 -13.52
N HIS A 250 -7.79 -5.55 -14.25
CA HIS A 250 -7.09 -6.71 -13.71
C HIS A 250 -6.10 -6.37 -12.59
N TRP A 251 -5.48 -5.19 -12.67
CA TRP A 251 -4.61 -4.64 -11.62
C TRP A 251 -5.28 -4.49 -10.24
N ALA A 252 -6.61 -4.62 -10.15
CA ALA A 252 -7.30 -4.71 -8.87
C ALA A 252 -6.88 -5.95 -8.06
N THR A 253 -6.40 -7.00 -8.71
CA THR A 253 -6.16 -8.31 -8.12
C THR A 253 -4.73 -8.78 -8.36
N SER A 254 -4.18 -9.54 -7.42
CA SER A 254 -2.86 -10.18 -7.53
C SER A 254 -2.74 -11.02 -8.81
N GLY A 255 -1.63 -10.81 -9.53
CA GLY A 255 -1.33 -11.33 -10.87
C GLY A 255 -1.77 -10.39 -12.00
N GLY A 256 -2.40 -9.27 -11.66
CA GLY A 256 -2.96 -8.31 -12.62
C GLY A 256 -1.89 -7.58 -13.40
N GLU A 257 -0.87 -7.09 -12.69
CA GLU A 257 0.27 -6.37 -13.28
C GLU A 257 1.20 -7.33 -14.02
N ALA A 258 1.53 -8.47 -13.42
CA ALA A 258 2.44 -9.44 -13.99
C ALA A 258 1.90 -9.99 -15.32
N THR A 259 0.61 -10.30 -15.39
CA THR A 259 -0.05 -10.68 -16.66
C THR A 259 0.08 -9.57 -17.72
N ALA A 260 0.06 -8.31 -17.29
CA ALA A 260 0.13 -7.14 -18.17
C ALA A 260 1.51 -6.90 -18.78
N THR A 261 2.55 -7.54 -18.26
CA THR A 261 3.88 -7.55 -18.87
C THR A 261 3.94 -8.40 -20.14
N PHE A 262 2.97 -9.30 -20.36
CA PHE A 262 2.95 -10.31 -21.43
C PHE A 262 4.17 -11.23 -21.45
N ARG A 263 4.87 -11.39 -20.32
CA ARG A 263 5.97 -12.35 -20.14
C ARG A 263 5.41 -13.64 -19.53
N SER A 264 6.06 -14.77 -19.81
CA SER A 264 5.66 -16.09 -19.27
C SER A 264 6.36 -16.44 -17.96
N LYS A 265 7.54 -15.86 -17.71
CA LYS A 265 8.35 -16.09 -16.51
C LYS A 265 8.07 -15.00 -15.47
N TYR A 266 6.90 -15.06 -14.85
CA TYR A 266 6.61 -14.17 -13.73
C TYR A 266 6.18 -14.95 -12.49
N LEU A 267 6.39 -14.33 -11.34
CA LEU A 267 5.84 -14.75 -10.06
C LEU A 267 4.89 -13.66 -9.58
N ALA A 268 3.69 -14.06 -9.15
CA ALA A 268 2.74 -13.17 -8.49
C ALA A 268 2.34 -13.78 -7.15
N ALA A 269 2.44 -13.01 -6.08
CA ALA A 269 2.05 -13.45 -4.74
C ALA A 269 1.42 -12.31 -3.94
N ASP A 270 0.58 -12.71 -2.99
CA ASP A 270 -0.13 -11.78 -2.15
C ASP A 270 -0.18 -12.22 -0.68
N GLY A 271 -0.40 -11.25 0.20
CA GLY A 271 -0.33 -11.42 1.65
C GLY A 271 1.08 -11.19 2.17
N ILE A 272 1.20 -10.31 3.16
CA ILE A 272 2.50 -9.78 3.62
C ILE A 272 3.48 -10.86 4.11
N GLU A 273 3.00 -11.97 4.67
CA GLU A 273 3.89 -13.08 5.09
C GLU A 273 4.49 -13.80 3.88
N ASN A 274 3.69 -14.07 2.84
CA ASN A 274 4.18 -14.66 1.59
C ASN A 274 5.15 -13.71 0.89
N VAL A 275 4.87 -12.41 0.91
CA VAL A 275 5.77 -11.37 0.39
C VAL A 275 7.14 -11.48 1.08
N LYS A 276 7.18 -11.53 2.42
CA LYS A 276 8.44 -11.67 3.15
C LYS A 276 9.21 -12.92 2.74
N HIS A 277 8.54 -14.08 2.70
CA HIS A 277 9.21 -15.33 2.30
C HIS A 277 9.80 -15.27 0.89
N ILE A 278 9.13 -14.59 -0.04
CA ILE A 278 9.65 -14.41 -1.40
C ILE A 278 10.84 -13.44 -1.40
N LEU A 279 10.77 -12.33 -0.68
CA LEU A 279 11.88 -11.37 -0.58
C LEU A 279 13.10 -12.00 0.08
N ASP A 280 12.92 -12.79 1.15
CA ASP A 280 13.99 -13.57 1.80
C ASP A 280 14.63 -14.52 0.77
N GLY A 281 13.80 -15.26 0.01
CA GLY A 281 14.28 -16.16 -1.04
C GLY A 281 15.01 -15.47 -2.19
N LEU A 282 14.70 -14.20 -2.48
CA LEU A 282 15.43 -13.39 -3.46
C LEU A 282 16.80 -12.95 -2.94
N GLU A 283 16.93 -12.54 -1.68
CA GLU A 283 18.23 -12.21 -1.09
C GLU A 283 19.15 -13.42 -1.02
N ASP A 284 18.59 -14.59 -0.70
CA ASP A 284 19.32 -15.86 -0.66
C ASP A 284 19.61 -16.45 -2.07
N ASN A 285 19.19 -15.78 -3.14
CA ASN A 285 19.31 -16.23 -4.53
C ASN A 285 18.70 -17.63 -4.82
N THR A 286 17.67 -18.02 -4.07
CA THR A 286 16.99 -19.32 -4.23
C THR A 286 15.91 -19.31 -5.31
N LEU A 287 15.40 -18.14 -5.66
CA LEU A 287 14.41 -17.94 -6.71
C LEU A 287 15.11 -17.65 -8.04
N THR A 288 15.42 -18.71 -8.79
CA THR A 288 15.96 -18.62 -10.15
C THR A 288 14.84 -18.73 -11.20
N GLU A 289 15.10 -18.26 -12.42
CA GLU A 289 14.20 -18.40 -13.59
C GLU A 289 12.90 -17.55 -13.61
N VAL A 290 12.87 -16.43 -12.89
CA VAL A 290 11.77 -15.44 -12.95
C VAL A 290 12.27 -14.14 -13.58
N ASP A 291 11.49 -13.56 -14.50
CA ASP A 291 11.79 -12.26 -15.12
C ASP A 291 11.12 -11.11 -14.36
N PHE A 292 9.91 -11.32 -13.85
CA PHE A 292 9.11 -10.30 -13.17
C PHE A 292 8.42 -10.82 -11.91
N ILE A 293 8.39 -10.00 -10.86
CA ILE A 293 7.84 -10.33 -9.55
C ILE A 293 6.80 -9.28 -9.15
N GLU A 294 5.54 -9.70 -9.05
CA GLU A 294 4.43 -8.91 -8.51
C GLU A 294 4.14 -9.36 -7.07
N LEU A 295 4.18 -8.41 -6.13
CA LEU A 295 3.98 -8.67 -4.71
C LEU A 295 2.96 -7.69 -4.13
N ASP A 296 1.90 -8.23 -3.56
CA ASP A 296 0.84 -7.47 -2.91
C ASP A 296 0.80 -7.74 -1.40
N ALA A 297 0.74 -6.68 -0.59
CA ALA A 297 0.69 -6.86 0.87
C ALA A 297 -0.64 -7.47 1.36
N CYS A 298 -1.73 -7.30 0.59
CA CYS A 298 -3.08 -7.70 0.98
C CYS A 298 -3.54 -8.94 0.22
N ALA A 299 -4.28 -9.83 0.89
CA ALA A 299 -4.82 -11.04 0.28
C ALA A 299 -5.67 -10.73 -0.96
N GLY A 300 -5.39 -11.41 -2.07
CA GLY A 300 -6.06 -11.23 -3.35
C GLY A 300 -5.67 -9.95 -4.11
N GLY A 301 -4.71 -9.15 -3.61
CA GLY A 301 -4.28 -7.88 -4.19
C GLY A 301 -5.03 -6.67 -3.62
N CYS A 302 -5.14 -5.59 -4.41
CA CYS A 302 -5.79 -4.34 -3.99
C CYS A 302 -7.28 -4.49 -3.62
N VAL A 303 -7.99 -5.51 -4.12
CA VAL A 303 -9.35 -5.88 -3.68
C VAL A 303 -9.42 -6.26 -2.21
N GLY A 304 -8.33 -6.75 -1.63
CA GLY A 304 -8.22 -7.03 -0.21
C GLY A 304 -7.70 -5.88 0.62
N GLY A 305 -7.55 -4.67 0.06
CA GLY A 305 -7.06 -3.50 0.77
C GLY A 305 -7.82 -3.20 2.07
N VAL A 306 -7.12 -2.66 3.07
CA VAL A 306 -7.64 -2.45 4.43
C VAL A 306 -8.82 -1.48 4.48
N LEU A 307 -8.94 -0.56 3.51
CA LEU A 307 -10.02 0.42 3.45
C LEU A 307 -11.24 -0.05 2.64
N ASN A 308 -11.21 -1.28 2.11
CA ASN A 308 -12.32 -1.86 1.39
C ASN A 308 -13.39 -2.41 2.34
N VAL A 309 -14.58 -2.68 1.79
CA VAL A 309 -15.76 -3.13 2.54
C VAL A 309 -16.08 -4.60 2.34
N GLU A 310 -15.78 -5.14 1.15
CA GLU A 310 -16.12 -6.51 0.78
C GLU A 310 -15.01 -7.48 1.16
N ASN A 311 -15.38 -8.74 1.35
CA ASN A 311 -14.43 -9.84 1.46
C ASN A 311 -13.50 -9.90 0.23
N PRO A 312 -12.17 -10.03 0.41
CA PRO A 312 -11.19 -10.00 -0.68
C PRO A 312 -11.46 -11.02 -1.78
N PHE A 313 -11.87 -12.24 -1.40
CA PHE A 313 -12.08 -13.34 -2.34
C PHE A 313 -13.37 -13.15 -3.15
N VAL A 314 -14.41 -12.62 -2.51
CA VAL A 314 -15.67 -12.24 -3.18
C VAL A 314 -15.43 -11.08 -4.15
N ALA A 315 -14.74 -10.03 -3.70
CA ALA A 315 -14.38 -8.90 -4.56
C ALA A 315 -13.52 -9.35 -5.75
N LYS A 316 -12.53 -10.23 -5.55
CA LYS A 316 -11.73 -10.83 -6.63
C LYS A 316 -12.59 -11.57 -7.65
N ALA A 317 -13.58 -12.36 -7.20
CA ALA A 317 -14.51 -13.06 -8.08
C ALA A 317 -15.37 -12.09 -8.92
N ARG A 318 -15.84 -10.99 -8.31
CA ARG A 318 -16.61 -9.95 -9.00
C ARG A 318 -15.79 -9.20 -10.04
N ILE A 319 -14.55 -8.81 -9.70
CA ILE A 319 -13.60 -8.21 -10.65
C ILE A 319 -13.43 -9.13 -11.86
N ARG A 320 -13.23 -10.43 -11.65
CA ARG A 320 -13.11 -11.40 -12.75
C ARG A 320 -14.34 -11.39 -13.67
N GLN A 321 -15.55 -11.30 -13.13
CA GLN A 321 -16.78 -11.24 -13.93
C GLN A 321 -16.91 -9.93 -14.71
N LEU A 322 -16.64 -8.79 -14.08
CA LEU A 322 -16.69 -7.46 -14.71
C LEU A 322 -15.70 -7.34 -15.87
N ARG A 323 -14.49 -7.86 -15.67
CA ARG A 323 -13.42 -7.89 -16.67
C ARG A 323 -13.82 -8.51 -18.00
N MET A 324 -14.62 -9.57 -17.96
CA MET A 324 -15.08 -10.26 -19.17
C MET A 324 -15.99 -9.40 -20.06
N LYS A 325 -16.51 -8.29 -19.52
CA LYS A 325 -17.39 -7.35 -20.23
C LYS A 325 -16.64 -6.11 -20.75
N LEU A 326 -15.38 -5.93 -20.34
CA LEU A 326 -14.56 -4.82 -20.81
C LEU A 326 -13.81 -5.20 -22.09
N PRO A 327 -13.47 -4.21 -22.94
CA PRO A 327 -12.63 -4.45 -24.10
C PRO A 327 -11.31 -5.14 -23.73
N ALA A 328 -10.91 -6.13 -24.52
CA ALA A 328 -9.68 -6.89 -24.29
C ALA A 328 -8.42 -6.04 -24.46
N THR A 329 -8.43 -5.12 -25.42
CA THR A 329 -7.34 -4.18 -25.71
C THR A 329 -7.67 -2.78 -25.18
N SER A 330 -6.66 -2.09 -24.65
CA SER A 330 -6.83 -0.75 -24.09
C SER A 330 -7.19 0.27 -25.19
N SER A 331 -8.04 1.23 -24.86
CA SER A 331 -8.14 2.49 -25.61
C SER A 331 -7.08 3.52 -25.17
N ASN A 332 -6.29 3.16 -24.15
CA ASN A 332 -5.27 4.00 -23.56
C ASN A 332 -3.91 3.66 -24.22
N ILE A 333 -3.58 4.39 -25.29
CA ILE A 333 -2.35 4.24 -26.06
C ILE A 333 -1.39 5.37 -25.67
N LEU A 334 -0.14 5.04 -25.32
CA LEU A 334 0.86 6.04 -24.90
C LEU A 334 1.06 7.16 -25.93
N ALA A 335 1.02 6.83 -27.22
CA ALA A 335 1.20 7.77 -28.32
C ALA A 335 0.13 8.87 -28.34
N ASP A 336 -1.11 8.55 -27.96
CA ASP A 336 -2.24 9.50 -27.97
C ASP A 336 -2.07 10.61 -26.92
N GLU A 337 -1.33 10.34 -25.85
CA GLU A 337 -1.06 11.33 -24.81
C GLU A 337 0.11 12.27 -25.17
N GLY A 338 0.95 11.89 -26.15
CA GLY A 338 2.09 12.69 -26.60
C GLY A 338 3.13 13.00 -25.52
N LYS A 339 3.23 12.14 -24.48
CA LYS A 339 4.16 12.32 -23.35
C LYS A 339 5.43 11.49 -23.54
N PRO A 340 6.61 12.02 -23.14
CA PRO A 340 7.85 11.23 -23.15
C PRO A 340 7.82 10.13 -22.08
N LEU A 341 8.69 9.12 -22.20
CA LEU A 341 8.82 8.04 -21.22
C LEU A 341 9.11 8.56 -19.80
N SER A 342 9.89 9.64 -19.69
CA SER A 342 10.21 10.31 -18.42
C SER A 342 9.00 10.83 -17.66
N TYR A 343 7.83 10.97 -18.31
CA TYR A 343 6.60 11.37 -17.66
C TYR A 343 6.01 10.28 -16.75
N TYR A 344 6.29 9.01 -17.06
CA TYR A 344 5.67 7.83 -16.45
C TYR A 344 6.58 7.10 -15.46
N VAL A 345 7.86 7.47 -15.39
CA VAL A 345 8.85 6.89 -14.48
C VAL A 345 9.10 7.82 -13.29
N TRP A 346 9.78 7.35 -12.25
CA TRP A 346 10.05 8.15 -11.07
C TRP A 346 10.76 9.46 -11.43
N GLU A 347 10.28 10.54 -10.81
CA GLU A 347 10.90 11.86 -10.93
C GLU A 347 12.02 12.04 -9.90
N ASP A 348 11.92 11.31 -8.79
CA ASP A 348 12.92 11.20 -7.73
C ASP A 348 12.99 9.75 -7.24
N GLU A 349 14.19 9.27 -6.91
CA GLU A 349 14.36 7.88 -6.45
C GLU A 349 13.88 7.74 -5.01
N PRO A 350 13.02 6.74 -4.69
CA PRO A 350 12.60 6.48 -3.32
C PRO A 350 13.78 6.28 -2.37
N GLN A 351 13.75 6.97 -1.24
CA GLN A 351 14.85 6.97 -0.27
C GLN A 351 14.82 5.74 0.63
N PHE A 352 16.00 5.23 0.97
CA PHE A 352 16.17 4.12 1.91
C PHE A 352 15.87 4.56 3.34
N LYS A 353 15.27 3.64 4.10
CA LYS A 353 15.09 3.79 5.54
C LYS A 353 15.94 2.74 6.24
N ASN A 354 16.62 3.16 7.30
CA ASN A 354 17.38 2.26 8.14
C ASN A 354 16.73 2.22 9.52
N PHE A 355 15.91 1.19 9.76
CA PHE A 355 15.20 0.98 11.03
C PHE A 355 16.09 0.39 12.13
N ASP A 356 17.22 -0.21 11.73
CA ASP A 356 18.16 -0.87 12.62
C ASP A 356 19.27 0.09 13.08
N LYS A 357 19.13 1.38 12.78
CA LYS A 357 20.05 2.41 13.22
C LYS A 357 19.88 2.65 14.73
N LEU A 358 20.68 1.94 15.53
CA LEU A 358 20.67 2.05 17.00
C LEU A 358 21.29 3.36 17.53
N ASP A 359 22.09 4.06 16.71
CA ASP A 359 22.69 5.34 17.05
C ASP A 359 23.06 6.15 15.80
N GLU A 360 23.14 7.48 15.94
CA GLU A 360 23.67 8.38 14.91
C GLU A 360 25.19 8.17 14.72
N ASN A 361 25.91 7.92 15.82
CA ASN A 361 27.32 7.63 15.79
C ASN A 361 27.56 6.15 15.45
N ARG A 362 28.37 5.91 14.41
CA ARG A 362 28.68 4.54 13.93
C ARG A 362 29.33 3.66 15.00
N LEU A 363 30.23 4.18 15.81
CA LEU A 363 30.91 3.40 16.86
C LEU A 363 29.92 3.03 17.96
N SER A 364 29.08 3.98 18.38
CA SER A 364 28.03 3.74 19.37
C SER A 364 26.99 2.74 18.84
N ALA A 365 26.61 2.83 17.56
CA ALA A 365 25.70 1.86 16.94
C ALA A 365 26.29 0.44 16.93
N MET A 366 27.59 0.30 16.63
CA MET A 366 28.28 -1.01 16.68
C MET A 366 28.34 -1.57 18.11
N GLN A 367 28.59 -0.73 19.12
CA GLN A 367 28.58 -1.15 20.52
C GLN A 367 27.20 -1.65 20.94
N LYS A 368 26.15 -0.87 20.64
CA LYS A 368 24.76 -1.26 20.91
C LYS A 368 24.39 -2.56 20.20
N LEU A 369 24.83 -2.76 18.96
CA LEU A 369 24.61 -4.02 18.24
C LEU A 369 25.25 -5.21 18.99
N MET A 370 26.48 -5.07 19.47
CA MET A 370 27.14 -6.11 20.28
C MET A 370 26.39 -6.38 21.59
N GLU A 371 25.89 -5.34 22.26
CA GLU A 371 25.07 -5.48 23.47
C GLU A 371 23.75 -6.21 23.18
N VAL A 372 23.10 -5.91 22.06
CA VAL A 372 21.88 -6.61 21.62
C VAL A 372 22.18 -8.10 21.38
N GLU A 373 23.25 -8.44 20.66
CA GLU A 373 23.62 -9.85 20.43
C GLU A 373 23.95 -10.57 21.73
N ASN A 374 24.70 -9.93 22.63
CA ASN A 374 25.04 -10.52 23.93
C ASN A 374 23.80 -10.81 24.77
N LEU A 375 22.88 -9.84 24.85
CA LEU A 375 21.63 -10.02 25.57
C LEU A 375 20.77 -11.10 24.92
N LEU A 376 20.64 -11.08 23.58
CA LEU A 376 19.87 -12.07 22.83
C LEU A 376 20.30 -13.51 23.12
N ASN A 377 21.61 -13.76 23.27
CA ASN A 377 22.16 -15.07 23.62
C ASN A 377 21.75 -15.57 25.01
N THR A 378 21.33 -14.68 25.91
CA THR A 378 20.82 -15.04 27.25
C THR A 378 19.32 -15.25 27.30
N LEU A 379 18.59 -14.81 26.26
CA LEU A 379 17.13 -14.90 26.22
C LEU A 379 16.67 -16.29 25.77
N PRO A 380 15.43 -16.70 26.12
CA PRO A 380 14.88 -18.01 25.73
C PRO A 380 14.65 -18.22 24.23
N GLN A 381 14.64 -17.13 23.43
CA GLN A 381 14.43 -17.16 21.97
C GLN A 381 13.11 -17.84 21.53
N TYR A 382 12.08 -17.84 22.39
CA TYR A 382 10.75 -18.38 22.08
C TYR A 382 9.81 -17.38 21.40
N ASP A 383 10.19 -16.09 21.31
CA ASP A 383 9.35 -15.01 20.76
C ASP A 383 7.90 -15.00 21.31
N CYS A 384 7.75 -15.33 22.60
CA CYS A 384 6.44 -15.55 23.21
C CYS A 384 5.57 -14.28 23.29
N GLY A 385 6.23 -13.11 23.36
CA GLY A 385 5.61 -11.79 23.45
C GLY A 385 5.20 -11.33 24.86
N MET A 386 5.60 -12.05 25.91
CA MET A 386 5.20 -11.74 27.30
C MET A 386 5.72 -10.39 27.81
N CYS A 387 6.91 -9.96 27.36
CA CYS A 387 7.49 -8.66 27.68
C CYS A 387 6.88 -7.49 26.88
N GLY A 388 5.91 -7.77 26.00
CA GLY A 388 5.31 -6.76 25.13
C GLY A 388 6.13 -6.40 23.91
N ALA A 389 7.18 -7.16 23.59
CA ALA A 389 7.93 -7.08 22.33
C ALA A 389 7.56 -8.24 21.40
N PRO A 390 7.60 -8.07 20.06
CA PRO A 390 7.21 -9.10 19.11
C PRO A 390 8.20 -10.27 19.03
N SER A 391 9.48 -10.04 19.34
CA SER A 391 10.55 -11.03 19.33
C SER A 391 11.53 -10.81 20.48
N CYS A 392 12.33 -11.81 20.82
CA CYS A 392 13.42 -11.71 21.79
C CYS A 392 14.48 -10.69 21.33
N ARG A 393 14.75 -10.60 20.02
CA ARG A 393 15.62 -9.55 19.46
C ARG A 393 15.03 -8.16 19.68
N ALA A 394 13.75 -7.97 19.37
CA ALA A 394 13.07 -6.69 19.59
C ALA A 394 13.04 -6.29 21.08
N PHE A 395 12.93 -7.26 22.00
CA PHE A 395 13.10 -7.00 23.42
C PHE A 395 14.52 -6.54 23.76
N ALA A 396 15.54 -7.24 23.26
CA ALA A 396 16.93 -6.87 23.49
C ALA A 396 17.27 -5.47 22.95
N GLU A 397 16.77 -5.11 21.77
CA GLU A 397 16.86 -3.76 21.22
C GLU A 397 16.22 -2.71 22.13
N ASP A 398 15.04 -3.00 22.68
CA ASP A 398 14.34 -2.08 23.58
C ASP A 398 15.10 -1.89 24.91
N VAL A 399 15.75 -2.95 25.44
CA VAL A 399 16.59 -2.88 26.65
C VAL A 399 17.83 -2.02 26.38
N VAL A 400 18.58 -2.30 25.32
CA VAL A 400 19.79 -1.55 24.93
C VAL A 400 19.48 -0.08 24.61
N SER A 401 18.28 0.18 24.08
CA SER A 401 17.79 1.53 23.83
C SER A 401 17.25 2.24 25.08
N GLY A 402 17.29 1.60 26.25
CA GLY A 402 16.82 2.16 27.52
C GLY A 402 15.30 2.33 27.62
N ILE A 403 14.53 1.65 26.77
CA ILE A 403 13.06 1.76 26.73
C ILE A 403 12.42 0.93 27.87
N VAL A 404 13.05 -0.19 28.24
CA VAL A 404 12.63 -1.09 29.33
C VAL A 404 13.82 -1.60 30.14
N SER A 405 13.54 -2.10 31.33
CA SER A 405 14.49 -2.87 32.14
C SER A 405 14.84 -4.20 31.48
N ASP A 406 16.02 -4.72 31.81
CA ASP A 406 16.49 -6.05 31.42
C ASP A 406 15.84 -7.16 32.26
N GLU A 407 14.51 -7.23 32.21
CA GLU A 407 13.70 -8.16 33.00
C GLU A 407 12.78 -8.95 32.07
N CYS A 408 13.26 -10.12 31.61
CA CYS A 408 12.47 -11.03 30.80
C CYS A 408 11.47 -11.81 31.69
N PRO A 409 10.14 -11.60 31.55
CA PRO A 409 9.15 -12.25 32.43
C PRO A 409 9.09 -13.78 32.31
N ARG A 410 9.72 -14.34 31.26
CA ARG A 410 9.78 -15.79 31.04
C ARG A 410 10.92 -16.42 31.86
N LEU A 411 12.08 -15.79 31.90
CA LEU A 411 13.23 -16.25 32.68
C LEU A 411 12.92 -16.24 34.18
N GLU A 412 12.26 -15.20 34.68
CA GLU A 412 11.83 -15.13 36.09
C GLU A 412 10.91 -16.28 36.51
N LYS A 413 10.05 -16.75 35.60
CA LYS A 413 9.14 -17.87 35.87
C LYS A 413 9.84 -19.22 35.85
N GLU A 414 10.84 -19.41 35.00
CA GLU A 414 11.61 -20.66 34.95
C GLU A 414 12.46 -20.82 36.21
N VAL A 415 13.10 -19.75 36.69
CA VAL A 415 13.86 -19.75 37.96
C VAL A 415 12.97 -20.08 39.18
N LYS A 416 11.74 -19.56 39.21
CA LYS A 416 10.78 -19.87 40.29
C LYS A 416 10.29 -21.32 40.27
N ASN A 417 10.16 -21.92 39.08
CA ASN A 417 9.72 -23.31 38.95
C ASN A 417 10.85 -24.33 39.22
N GLU A 418 12.13 -23.94 39.17
CA GLU A 418 13.26 -24.80 39.53
C GLU A 418 13.59 -24.76 41.03
N THR A 419 13.00 -23.83 41.78
CA THR A 419 13.22 -23.63 43.22
C THR A 419 12.07 -24.17 44.10
N GLU A 420 11.04 -24.75 43.48
CA GLU A 420 9.97 -25.55 44.10
C GLU A 420 10.15 -27.03 43.75
#